data_AF-A0A5E4Z5X8-F1
#
_entry.id   AF-A0A5E4Z5X8-F1
#
_cell.length_a   1.000
_cell.length_b   1.000
_cell.length_c   1.000
_cell.angle_alpha   90.00
_cell.angle_beta   90.00
_cell.angle_gamma   90.00
#
_symmetry.space_group_name_H-M   'P 1'
#
loop_
_entity.id
_entity.type
_entity.pdbx_description
1 polymer ?
#
loop_
_entity_poly.entity_id
_entity_poly.type
_entity_poly.pdbx_seq_one_letter_code
_entity_poly.pdbx_strand_id
1 'polypeptide(L)'
;MTDLGTSITRRFVDHREWFALYRDDGRIDDQTWINGVRRGLFRLHPLGGSGISQGCITLSSRVEYLAIRRALLATSRVPARDSGLMAYGCIEVITHGNTCP
;
A
#
# COMPACT_ATOMS: atom_id res chain seq x y z
N MET A 1 -3.20 4.93 -43.06
CA MET A 1 -2.67 5.94 -42.12
C MET A 1 -3.69 6.05 -41.00
N THR A 2 -3.46 5.34 -39.91
CA THR A 2 -4.41 5.17 -38.81
C THR A 2 -4.33 6.34 -37.83
N ASP A 3 -5.52 6.67 -37.37
CA ASP A 3 -5.93 7.77 -36.51
C ASP A 3 -5.14 7.89 -35.19
N LEU A 4 -4.71 9.12 -34.90
CA LEU A 4 -4.06 9.58 -33.67
C LEU A 4 -5.16 10.13 -32.76
N GLY A 5 -5.73 9.30 -31.89
CA GLY A 5 -6.86 9.80 -31.10
C GLY A 5 -7.37 8.87 -30.02
N THR A 6 -6.54 8.60 -29.01
CA THR A 6 -6.84 8.23 -27.61
C THR A 6 -5.86 7.15 -27.18
N SER A 7 -4.66 7.60 -26.80
CA SER A 7 -3.71 6.76 -26.08
C SER A 7 -4.32 6.45 -24.71
N ILE A 8 -5.08 5.35 -24.64
CA ILE A 8 -5.40 4.65 -23.40
C ILE A 8 -4.04 4.16 -22.87
N THR A 9 -3.35 5.01 -22.13
CA THR A 9 -2.23 4.59 -21.31
C THR A 9 -2.81 3.74 -20.18
N ARG A 10 -3.08 2.46 -20.47
CA ARG A 10 -3.21 1.45 -19.43
C ARG A 10 -1.87 1.46 -18.72
N ARG A 11 -1.78 2.22 -17.63
CA ARG A 11 -0.60 2.26 -16.77
C ARG A 11 -0.43 0.84 -16.26
N PHE A 12 0.49 0.08 -16.85
CA PHE A 12 0.76 -1.28 -16.41
C PHE A 12 1.20 -1.20 -14.95
N VAL A 13 0.45 -1.87 -14.09
CA VAL A 13 0.70 -1.90 -12.65
C VAL A 13 1.40 -3.22 -12.35
N ASP A 14 2.63 -3.15 -11.85
CA ASP A 14 3.36 -4.33 -11.37
C ASP A 14 3.11 -4.53 -9.87
N HIS A 15 2.27 -5.49 -9.52
CA HIS A 15 1.92 -5.76 -8.12
C HIS A 15 3.10 -6.31 -7.30
N ARG A 16 4.17 -6.81 -7.94
CA ARG A 16 5.37 -7.31 -7.24
C ARG A 16 6.15 -6.21 -6.54
N GLU A 17 5.89 -4.96 -6.90
CA GLU A 17 6.55 -3.83 -6.28
C GLU A 17 5.85 -3.37 -5.01
N TRP A 18 4.57 -3.72 -4.84
CA TRP A 18 3.71 -3.26 -3.76
C TRP A 18 4.14 -3.81 -2.41
N PHE A 19 3.91 -3.05 -1.35
CA PHE A 19 4.09 -3.53 0.02
C PHE A 19 2.75 -3.88 0.63
N ALA A 20 2.68 -5.02 1.31
CA ALA A 20 1.55 -5.36 2.17
C ALA A 20 1.55 -4.48 3.42
N LEU A 21 0.36 -3.97 3.78
CA LEU A 21 0.13 -3.25 5.01
C LEU A 21 -0.77 -4.13 5.89
N TYR A 22 -0.22 -4.58 7.01
CA TYR A 22 -0.96 -5.32 8.02
C TYR A 22 -1.29 -4.37 9.16
N ARG A 23 -2.51 -4.47 9.70
CA ARG A 23 -2.90 -3.67 10.86
C ARG A 23 -2.11 -4.15 12.06
N ASP A 24 -1.61 -3.22 12.86
CA ASP A 24 -0.94 -3.58 14.11
C ASP A 24 -1.96 -3.74 15.24
N ASP A 25 -2.78 -4.79 15.19
CA ASP A 25 -3.81 -5.11 16.19
C ASP A 25 -3.48 -6.39 17.00
N GLY A 26 -2.19 -6.77 17.00
CA GLY A 26 -1.71 -7.98 17.65
C GLY A 26 -1.83 -9.24 16.79
N ARG A 27 -2.42 -9.16 15.59
CA ARG A 27 -2.48 -10.25 14.63
C ARG A 27 -1.83 -9.81 13.32
N ILE A 28 -1.05 -10.70 12.69
CA ILE A 28 -0.53 -10.46 11.34
C ILE A 28 -1.43 -11.22 10.36
N ASP A 29 -2.47 -10.53 9.90
CA ASP A 29 -3.37 -11.02 8.87
C ASP A 29 -3.76 -9.90 7.90
N ASP A 30 -4.21 -10.29 6.71
CA ASP A 30 -4.51 -9.34 5.63
C ASP A 30 -5.97 -8.88 5.66
N GLN A 31 -6.62 -8.96 6.82
CA GLN A 31 -8.05 -8.72 7.00
C GLN A 31 -8.32 -8.10 8.37
N THR A 32 -9.12 -7.05 8.42
CA THR A 32 -9.51 -6.44 9.70
C THR A 32 -10.99 -6.11 9.71
N TRP A 33 -11.57 -6.00 10.90
CA TRP A 33 -12.96 -5.63 11.10
C TRP A 33 -13.04 -4.23 11.68
N ILE A 34 -13.82 -3.37 11.02
CA ILE A 34 -14.09 -2.00 11.47
C ILE A 34 -15.61 -1.83 11.44
N ASN A 35 -16.21 -1.60 12.61
CA ASN A 35 -17.66 -1.41 12.78
C ASN A 35 -18.50 -2.52 12.10
N GLY A 36 -18.09 -3.79 12.26
CA GLY A 36 -18.78 -4.94 11.66
C GLY A 36 -18.54 -5.14 10.16
N VAL A 37 -17.68 -4.34 9.52
CA VAL A 37 -17.31 -4.48 8.11
C VAL A 37 -15.92 -5.08 7.99
N ARG A 38 -15.81 -6.21 7.28
CA ARG A 38 -14.52 -6.81 6.91
C ARG A 38 -13.84 -5.99 5.81
N ARG A 39 -12.61 -5.57 6.07
CA ARG A 39 -11.70 -4.88 5.16
C ARG A 39 -10.37 -5.62 5.13
N GLY A 40 -9.47 -5.27 4.23
CA GLY A 40 -8.19 -5.96 4.13
C GLY A 40 -7.50 -5.72 2.81
N LEU A 41 -6.47 -6.53 2.53
CA LEU A 41 -5.66 -6.44 1.32
C LEU A 41 -5.06 -5.04 1.13
N PHE A 42 -4.74 -4.36 2.23
CA PHE A 42 -4.22 -2.99 2.19
C PHE A 42 -2.79 -3.00 1.67
N ARG A 43 -2.49 -2.06 0.78
CA ARG A 43 -1.19 -1.97 0.11
C ARG A 43 -0.67 -0.54 0.10
N LEU A 44 0.65 -0.41 0.11
CA LEU A 44 1.35 0.79 -0.34
C LEU A 44 1.74 0.60 -1.81
N HIS A 45 1.19 1.43 -2.70
CA HIS A 45 1.37 1.26 -4.14
C HIS A 45 1.26 2.60 -4.92
N PRO A 46 1.77 2.70 -6.15
CA PRO A 46 1.51 3.85 -7.00
C PRO A 46 0.06 3.80 -7.50
N LEU A 47 -0.50 4.96 -7.88
CA LEU A 47 -1.85 5.05 -8.43
C LEU A 47 -2.01 4.11 -9.63
N GLY A 48 -2.93 3.16 -9.49
CA GLY A 48 -3.33 2.23 -10.55
C GLY A 48 -4.44 2.82 -11.43
N GLY A 49 -4.81 2.11 -12.49
CA GLY A 49 -5.75 2.59 -13.51
C GLY A 49 -7.20 2.82 -13.05
N SER A 50 -7.61 2.32 -11.88
CA SER A 50 -8.99 2.45 -11.38
C SER A 50 -9.21 3.58 -10.37
N GLY A 51 -8.15 4.19 -9.80
CA GLY A 51 -8.26 5.37 -8.93
C GLY A 51 -9.05 5.22 -7.62
N ILE A 52 -9.63 4.04 -7.32
CA ILE A 52 -10.43 3.80 -6.11
C ILE A 52 -9.52 3.25 -5.01
N SER A 53 -9.34 4.01 -3.91
CA SER A 53 -8.70 3.48 -2.70
C SER A 53 -9.76 2.95 -1.73
N GLN A 54 -9.75 1.64 -1.50
CA GLN A 54 -10.56 0.99 -0.46
C GLN A 54 -9.83 0.92 0.90
N GLY A 55 -8.81 1.78 1.10
CA GLY A 55 -7.97 1.84 2.30
C GLY A 55 -6.47 1.61 2.06
N CYS A 56 -6.04 1.52 0.79
CA CYS A 56 -4.63 1.53 0.43
C CYS A 56 -4.02 2.94 0.59
N ILE A 57 -2.71 2.98 0.87
CA ILE A 57 -1.92 4.22 0.76
C ILE A 57 -1.40 4.29 -0.67
N THR A 58 -1.80 5.33 -1.40
CA THR A 58 -1.53 5.41 -2.84
C THR A 58 -0.82 6.71 -3.19
N LEU A 59 0.28 6.60 -3.94
CA LEU A 59 1.03 7.74 -4.44
C LEU A 59 0.66 8.04 -5.90
N SER A 60 0.23 9.27 -6.18
CA SER A 60 -0.13 9.72 -7.53
C SER A 60 1.07 9.71 -8.49
N SER A 61 2.26 10.04 -7.97
CA SER A 61 3.51 10.00 -8.72
C SER A 61 4.18 8.63 -8.60
N ARG A 62 4.37 8.00 -9.76
CA ARG A 62 5.15 6.76 -9.89
C ARG A 62 6.61 6.95 -9.48
N VAL A 63 7.18 8.12 -9.76
CA VAL A 63 8.58 8.43 -9.44
C VAL A 63 8.77 8.55 -7.94
N GLU A 64 7.87 9.24 -7.24
CA GLU A 64 7.91 9.36 -5.78
C GLU A 64 7.71 8.01 -5.10
N TYR A 65 6.76 7.20 -5.60
CA TYR A 65 6.60 5.84 -5.13
C TYR A 65 7.89 5.02 -5.26
N LEU A 66 8.59 5.11 -6.39
CA LEU A 66 9.86 4.41 -6.58
C LEU A 66 10.95 4.91 -5.62
N ALA A 67 10.96 6.19 -5.28
CA ALA A 67 11.87 6.74 -4.28
C ALA A 67 11.60 6.13 -2.89
N ILE A 68 10.34 6.10 -2.43
CA ILE A 68 9.95 5.47 -1.16
C ILE A 68 10.26 3.97 -1.17
N ARG A 69 9.92 3.27 -2.26
CA ARG A 69 10.19 1.84 -2.41
C ARG A 69 11.68 1.52 -2.24
N ARG A 70 12.56 2.30 -2.87
CA ARG A 70 14.01 2.13 -2.72
C ARG A 70 14.46 2.34 -1.27
N ALA A 71 13.94 3.37 -0.61
CA ALA A 71 14.25 3.65 0.80
C ALA A 71 13.80 2.49 1.71
N LEU A 72 12.58 1.99 1.55
CA LEU A 72 12.07 0.86 2.33
C LEU A 72 12.90 -0.40 2.11
N LEU A 73 13.21 -0.76 0.86
CA LEU A 73 14.00 -1.95 0.54
C LEU A 73 15.45 -1.88 1.06
N ALA A 74 15.99 -0.68 1.26
CA ALA A 74 17.31 -0.47 1.85
C ALA A 74 17.30 -0.54 3.39
N THR A 75 16.13 -0.62 4.02
CA THR A 75 16.01 -0.65 5.48
C THR A 75 16.24 -2.08 6.02
N SER A 76 16.91 -2.19 7.16
CA SER A 76 16.99 -3.45 7.90
C SER A 76 15.59 -3.96 8.22
N ARG A 77 15.34 -5.23 7.92
CA ARG A 77 14.03 -5.83 8.18
C ARG A 77 13.90 -6.21 9.65
N VAL A 78 12.69 -6.06 10.19
CA VAL A 78 12.33 -6.46 11.55
C VAL A 78 11.30 -7.59 11.51
N PRO A 79 11.30 -8.53 12.48
CA PRO A 79 10.25 -9.53 12.57
C PRO A 79 8.88 -8.87 12.72
N ALA A 80 7.91 -9.30 11.91
CA ALA A 80 6.52 -8.93 12.09
C ALA A 80 5.89 -9.84 13.14
N ARG A 81 6.16 -9.53 14.43
CA ARG A 81 5.75 -10.36 15.58
C ARG A 81 6.22 -11.82 15.40
N ASP A 82 5.37 -12.78 15.74
CA ASP A 82 5.59 -14.23 15.67
C ASP A 82 5.08 -14.86 14.36
N SER A 83 4.74 -14.05 13.34
CA SER A 83 4.15 -14.52 12.08
C SER A 83 5.12 -15.25 11.14
N GLY A 84 6.44 -15.17 11.40
CA GLY A 84 7.47 -15.61 10.47
C GLY A 84 7.70 -14.68 9.28
N LEU A 85 6.93 -13.59 9.16
CA LEU A 85 7.15 -12.54 8.16
C LEU A 85 8.17 -11.51 8.66
N MET A 86 8.79 -10.83 7.69
CA MET A 86 9.70 -9.72 7.95
C MET A 86 9.11 -8.43 7.37
N ALA A 87 9.09 -7.37 8.16
CA ALA A 87 8.60 -6.05 7.78
C ALA A 87 9.76 -5.08 7.53
N TYR A 88 9.52 -4.08 6.67
CA TYR A 88 10.47 -2.98 6.41
C TYR A 88 10.29 -1.79 7.36
N GLY A 89 9.24 -1.80 8.18
CA GLY A 89 8.95 -0.74 9.16
C GLY A 89 7.46 -0.70 9.52
N CYS A 90 7.10 0.30 10.32
CA CYS A 90 5.73 0.63 10.67
C CYS A 90 5.36 1.99 10.06
N ILE A 91 4.09 2.15 9.69
CA ILE A 91 3.54 3.43 9.24
C ILE A 91 2.40 3.84 10.16
N GLU A 92 2.51 5.04 10.72
CA GLU A 92 1.42 5.64 11.49
C GLU A 92 0.57 6.50 10.54
N VAL A 93 -0.73 6.21 10.49
CA VAL A 93 -1.68 7.00 9.71
C VAL A 93 -2.46 7.88 10.66
N ILE A 94 -2.08 9.16 10.73
CA ILE A 94 -2.78 10.16 11.53
C ILE A 94 -3.85 10.85 10.68
N THR A 95 -5.06 10.94 11.21
CA THR A 95 -6.09 11.84 10.69
C THR A 95 -6.17 13.06 11.59
N HIS A 96 -6.44 14.25 11.05
CA HIS A 96 -6.65 15.42 11.89
C HIS A 96 -7.87 15.18 12.79
N GLY A 97 -7.64 14.91 14.08
CA GLY A 97 -8.69 14.85 15.10
C GLY A 97 -8.70 13.62 16.01
N ASN A 98 -7.98 12.53 15.71
CA ASN A 98 -7.79 11.39 16.64
C ASN A 98 -6.50 10.62 16.27
N THR A 99 -5.65 10.35 17.26
CA THR A 99 -4.55 9.37 17.15
C THR A 99 -5.12 7.95 17.14
N CYS A 100 -4.42 7.00 16.50
CA CYS A 100 -4.69 5.58 16.69
C CYS A 100 -4.59 5.25 18.20
N PRO A 101 -5.54 4.48 18.79
CA PRO A 101 -5.38 3.93 20.13
C PRO A 101 -4.19 2.96 20.21
#